data_AF-A0A352BFS1-F1
#
_entry.id   AF-A0A352BFS1-F1
#
_cell.length_a   1.000
_cell.length_b   1.000
_cell.length_c   1.000
_cell.angle_alpha   90.00
_cell.angle_beta   90.00
_cell.angle_gamma   90.00
#
_symmetry.space_group_name_H-M   'P 1'
#
loop_
_entity.id
_entity.type
_entity.pdbx_description
1 polymer ?
#
loop_
_entity_poly.entity_id
_entity_poly.type
_entity_poly.pdbx_seq_one_letter_code
_entity_poly.pdbx_strand_id
1 'polypeptide(L)'
;MEMFSKALFKQSCKANGVMWIIITFAVCLMLSCVMLISGSGNIGKVKNSLEDTIITAEINANIEKRSINYYSIGTDGLKQYDKLFVQNYQSLSTYAGSVDTWFAGQPSEEQFPAYTNTVQGLYAQTFNNWLAQKPTKTNEMTEEQYSQLLAGWMAKRPSQSSTDVLAKVCYMATASDLQTYEQQKALEVNKDYVAGSDESNEIVGAAICALDPTLNESISELYTTNNIDIPASYDIQSLLAHLSAGDIETYLASSERAEYIQNRTQIASGVYIAGNMTTEKNINQLVEALSGYGVTKEKYDTFGYTFENINHRSQTTLISFQGRYDYELGLLDEKYPTPEQKASEEYANAVKTMVADLTADLSDSLLASLPQDVSSALEEVGQMDLYSLIVGSIFYKMAGLLLPIIYMIMASNNLIAGQVDSGSMAYILSTSTKRKQVTFTQGLFLAGSLFVMFCCTTITSCVCLAILNNPSLQLTYGKLILLNLGAFVTLFAMSGICFLASCWFDRSKNSMSIGGGLSMFFLVATMLGLFGSKVIPSVVRLDALNYFNYVSIISLFDVISIISGGTNFIWKLAILLVVGLAGYILGSIKFEKKDLPL
;
A
#
# COMPACT_ATOMS: atom_id res chain seq x y z
N MET A 1 60.82 29.16 -0.01
CA MET A 1 59.86 30.18 0.43
C MET A 1 58.80 29.46 1.25
N GLU A 2 58.97 29.39 2.57
CA GLU A 2 58.00 28.71 3.45
C GLU A 2 56.69 29.51 3.47
N MET A 3 55.65 29.01 2.80
CA MET A 3 54.31 29.60 2.80
C MET A 3 53.58 29.44 4.14
N PHE A 4 54.10 28.61 5.04
CA PHE A 4 53.49 28.27 6.31
C PHE A 4 54.31 28.84 7.48
N SER A 5 53.64 29.30 8.54
CA SER A 5 54.29 29.75 9.78
C SER A 5 53.83 28.90 10.96
N LYS A 6 54.74 28.06 11.49
CA LYS A 6 54.48 27.24 12.68
C LYS A 6 54.09 28.07 13.90
N ALA A 7 54.71 29.24 14.06
CA ALA A 7 54.44 30.15 15.17
C ALA A 7 53.01 30.71 15.12
N LEU A 8 52.58 31.19 13.93
CA LEU A 8 51.23 31.73 13.73
C LEU A 8 50.15 30.66 13.85
N PHE A 9 50.43 29.45 13.38
CA PHE A 9 49.51 28.31 13.56
C PHE A 9 49.33 27.99 15.05
N LYS A 10 50.43 27.88 15.81
CA LYS A 10 50.37 27.63 17.27
C LYS A 10 49.64 28.74 18.02
N GLN A 11 49.84 30.00 17.63
CA GLN A 11 49.11 31.14 18.18
C GLN A 11 47.61 31.03 17.90
N SER A 12 47.23 30.67 16.67
CA SER A 12 45.83 30.49 16.26
C SER A 12 45.15 29.36 17.06
N CYS A 13 45.86 28.24 17.27
CA CYS A 13 45.41 27.15 18.14
C CYS A 13 45.23 27.60 19.59
N LYS A 14 46.17 28.38 20.13
CA LYS A 14 46.08 28.87 21.52
C LYS A 14 44.92 29.85 21.70
N ALA A 15 44.70 30.74 20.74
CA ALA A 15 43.65 31.76 20.81
C ALA A 15 42.24 31.18 20.66
N ASN A 16 42.04 30.19 19.77
CA ASN A 16 40.71 29.65 19.46
C ASN A 16 40.46 28.24 20.02
N GLY A 17 41.45 27.61 20.66
CA GLY A 17 41.40 26.21 21.08
C GLY A 17 40.34 25.92 22.15
N VAL A 18 40.20 26.77 23.16
CA VAL A 18 39.20 26.58 24.23
C VAL A 18 37.78 26.64 23.67
N MET A 19 37.50 27.66 22.85
CA MET A 19 36.22 27.81 22.17
C MET A 19 35.93 26.62 21.24
N TRP A 20 36.93 26.15 20.51
CA TRP A 20 36.82 24.98 19.64
C TRP A 20 36.49 23.70 20.44
N ILE A 21 37.16 23.45 21.57
CA ILE A 21 36.90 22.27 22.42
C ILE A 21 35.46 22.30 22.95
N ILE A 22 35.04 23.44 23.51
CA ILE A 22 33.69 23.60 24.08
C ILE A 22 32.62 23.35 23.01
N ILE A 23 32.77 23.95 21.84
CA ILE A 23 31.78 23.83 20.75
C ILE A 23 31.78 22.42 20.17
N THR A 24 32.96 21.83 19.93
CA THR A 24 33.06 20.46 19.40
C THR A 24 32.42 19.46 20.36
N PHE A 25 32.71 19.57 21.66
CA PHE A 25 32.09 18.73 22.67
C PHE A 25 30.57 18.89 22.71
N ALA A 26 30.07 20.14 22.69
CA ALA A 26 28.64 20.41 22.71
C ALA A 26 27.91 19.85 21.46
N VAL A 27 28.50 19.95 20.27
CA VAL A 27 27.93 19.39 19.03
C VAL A 27 27.95 17.87 19.06
N CYS A 28 29.04 17.24 19.51
CA CYS A 28 29.12 15.79 19.70
C CYS A 28 28.07 15.30 20.70
N LEU A 29 27.90 15.99 21.83
CA LEU A 29 26.91 15.66 22.84
C LEU A 29 25.48 15.78 22.26
N MET A 30 25.18 16.88 21.57
CA MET A 30 23.88 17.11 20.95
C MET A 30 23.57 16.02 19.91
N LEU A 31 24.53 15.69 19.03
CA LEU A 31 24.40 14.61 18.06
C LEU A 31 24.13 13.27 18.75
N SER A 32 24.86 12.98 19.82
CA SER A 32 24.68 11.74 20.58
C SER A 32 23.27 11.66 21.17
N CYS A 33 22.80 12.72 21.83
CA CYS A 33 21.45 12.75 22.39
C CYS A 33 20.39 12.56 21.31
N VAL A 34 20.48 13.29 20.19
CA VAL A 34 19.48 13.20 19.10
C VAL A 34 19.47 11.81 18.48
N MET A 35 20.65 11.22 18.20
CA MET A 35 20.73 9.88 17.61
C MET A 35 20.23 8.80 18.57
N LEU A 36 20.60 8.84 19.86
CA LEU A 36 20.20 7.84 20.84
C LEU A 36 18.71 7.94 21.19
N ILE A 37 18.16 9.15 21.34
CA ILE A 37 16.74 9.35 21.63
C ILE A 37 15.89 8.91 20.43
N SER A 38 16.24 9.38 19.23
CA SER A 38 15.48 9.04 18.01
C SER A 38 15.64 7.57 17.63
N GLY A 39 16.80 6.97 17.94
CA GLY A 39 17.12 5.58 17.65
C GLY A 39 16.69 4.58 18.73
N SER A 40 16.21 5.04 19.89
CA SER A 40 15.79 4.19 21.03
C SER A 40 14.60 3.27 20.73
N GLY A 41 14.01 3.37 19.55
CA GLY A 41 12.92 2.52 19.08
C GLY A 41 11.53 3.00 19.52
N ASN A 42 11.40 3.91 20.49
CA ASN A 42 10.08 4.40 20.92
C ASN A 42 9.32 5.13 19.80
N ILE A 43 10.00 6.03 19.07
CA ILE A 43 9.41 6.73 17.92
C ILE A 43 9.06 5.74 16.79
N GLY A 44 9.95 4.77 16.54
CA GLY A 44 9.72 3.71 15.56
C GLY A 44 8.51 2.83 15.91
N LYS A 45 8.33 2.45 17.18
CA LYS A 45 7.18 1.66 17.64
C LYS A 45 5.86 2.41 17.47
N VAL A 46 5.80 3.70 17.82
CA VAL A 46 4.59 4.51 17.64
C VAL A 46 4.26 4.65 16.15
N LYS A 47 5.27 4.92 15.31
CA LYS A 47 5.09 4.96 13.85
C LYS A 47 4.57 3.62 13.31
N ASN A 48 5.26 2.52 13.64
CA ASN A 48 4.88 1.19 13.17
C ASN A 48 3.49 0.80 13.65
N SER A 49 3.12 1.13 14.89
CA SER A 49 1.76 0.86 15.39
C SER A 49 0.69 1.65 14.63
N LEU A 50 0.97 2.91 14.26
CA LEU A 50 0.06 3.72 13.46
C LEU A 50 -0.06 3.16 12.04
N GLU A 51 1.07 2.82 11.42
CA GLU A 51 1.15 2.19 10.10
C GLU A 51 0.40 0.85 10.08
N ASP A 52 0.61 -0.02 11.06
CA ASP A 52 -0.07 -1.31 11.19
C ASP A 52 -1.59 -1.15 11.37
N THR A 53 -2.01 -0.12 12.12
CA THR A 53 -3.44 0.19 12.30
C THR A 53 -4.07 0.63 10.98
N ILE A 54 -3.39 1.48 10.20
CA ILE A 54 -3.89 1.94 8.89
C ILE A 54 -3.97 0.76 7.92
N ILE A 55 -2.91 -0.05 7.83
CA ILE A 55 -2.85 -1.21 6.92
C ILE A 55 -3.93 -2.23 7.25
N THR A 56 -4.06 -2.60 8.53
CA THR A 56 -5.07 -3.58 8.94
C THR A 56 -6.49 -3.04 8.75
N ALA A 57 -6.73 -1.75 8.97
CA ALA A 57 -8.02 -1.13 8.68
C ALA A 57 -8.37 -1.18 7.18
N GLU A 58 -7.41 -0.91 6.29
CA GLU A 58 -7.61 -0.96 4.84
C GLU A 58 -7.84 -2.39 4.34
N ILE A 59 -7.07 -3.37 4.83
CA ILE A 59 -7.28 -4.78 4.49
C ILE A 59 -8.65 -5.25 4.99
N ASN A 60 -9.04 -4.89 6.22
CA ASN A 60 -10.35 -5.25 6.78
C ASN A 60 -11.49 -4.66 5.93
N ALA A 61 -11.41 -3.37 5.60
CA ALA A 61 -12.36 -2.70 4.70
C ALA A 61 -12.47 -3.41 3.34
N ASN A 62 -11.35 -3.81 2.75
CA ASN A 62 -11.34 -4.56 1.49
C ASN A 62 -12.01 -5.95 1.62
N ILE A 63 -11.72 -6.69 2.69
CA ILE A 63 -12.38 -7.97 3.01
C ILE A 63 -13.89 -7.76 3.07
N GLU A 64 -14.32 -6.79 3.88
CA GLU A 64 -15.72 -6.49 4.15
C GLU A 64 -16.49 -6.11 2.87
N LYS A 65 -15.88 -5.27 2.03
CA LYS A 65 -16.43 -4.87 0.73
C LYS A 65 -16.55 -6.04 -0.24
N ARG A 66 -15.50 -6.87 -0.35
CA ARG A 66 -15.51 -8.06 -1.22
C ARG A 66 -16.53 -9.10 -0.73
N SER A 67 -16.67 -9.28 0.58
CA SER A 67 -17.70 -10.15 1.17
C SER A 67 -19.09 -9.74 0.74
N ILE A 68 -19.44 -8.46 0.86
CA ILE A 68 -20.76 -7.93 0.45
C ILE A 68 -20.98 -8.10 -1.06
N ASN A 69 -19.94 -7.90 -1.87
CA ASN A 69 -20.02 -8.09 -3.31
C ASN A 69 -20.26 -9.57 -3.68
N TYR A 70 -19.48 -10.51 -3.15
CA TYR A 70 -19.70 -11.95 -3.38
C TYR A 70 -21.08 -12.39 -2.93
N TYR A 71 -21.56 -11.86 -1.79
CA TYR A 71 -22.91 -12.12 -1.33
C TYR A 71 -23.98 -11.61 -2.30
N SER A 72 -23.79 -10.41 -2.85
CA SER A 72 -24.71 -9.82 -3.83
C SER A 72 -24.71 -10.62 -5.14
N ILE A 73 -23.54 -11.01 -5.63
CA ILE A 73 -23.36 -11.87 -6.82
C ILE A 73 -24.05 -13.21 -6.59
N GLY A 74 -23.76 -13.90 -5.50
CA GLY A 74 -24.36 -15.20 -5.21
C GLY A 74 -25.88 -15.13 -5.04
N THR A 75 -26.40 -14.05 -4.44
CA THR A 75 -27.84 -13.86 -4.24
C THR A 75 -28.55 -13.63 -5.58
N ASP A 76 -27.98 -12.80 -6.45
CA ASP A 76 -28.51 -12.58 -7.80
C ASP A 76 -28.41 -13.85 -8.65
N GLY A 77 -27.25 -14.51 -8.63
CA GLY A 77 -26.98 -15.74 -9.36
C GLY A 77 -27.95 -16.86 -8.98
N LEU A 78 -28.22 -17.07 -7.68
CA LEU A 78 -29.18 -18.08 -7.24
C LEU A 78 -30.64 -17.71 -7.61
N LYS A 79 -31.03 -16.44 -7.55
CA LYS A 79 -32.35 -15.99 -8.06
C LYS A 79 -32.48 -16.23 -9.56
N GLN A 80 -31.41 -16.03 -10.32
CA GLN A 80 -31.39 -16.29 -11.75
C GLN A 80 -31.40 -17.79 -12.05
N TYR A 81 -30.67 -18.58 -11.26
CA TYR A 81 -30.67 -20.04 -11.33
C TYR A 81 -32.09 -20.60 -11.17
N ASP A 82 -32.85 -20.13 -10.17
CA ASP A 82 -34.23 -20.58 -9.96
C ASP A 82 -35.13 -20.33 -11.18
N LYS A 83 -35.03 -19.15 -11.79
CA LYS A 83 -35.79 -18.81 -13.01
C LYS A 83 -35.40 -19.71 -14.18
N LEU A 84 -34.10 -19.90 -14.40
CA LEU A 84 -33.57 -20.74 -15.47
C LEU A 84 -33.94 -22.21 -15.25
N PHE A 85 -33.91 -22.69 -14.00
CA PHE A 85 -34.27 -24.07 -13.65
C PHE A 85 -35.73 -24.35 -14.01
N VAL A 86 -36.65 -23.46 -13.65
CA VAL A 86 -38.08 -23.60 -13.97
C VAL A 86 -38.31 -23.64 -15.49
N GLN A 87 -37.68 -22.72 -16.23
CA GLN A 87 -37.77 -22.67 -17.69
C GLN A 87 -37.20 -23.94 -18.34
N ASN A 88 -36.01 -24.36 -17.90
CA ASN A 88 -35.34 -25.56 -18.38
C ASN A 88 -36.15 -26.82 -18.09
N TYR A 89 -36.75 -26.93 -16.90
CA TYR A 89 -37.54 -28.10 -16.52
C TYR A 89 -38.84 -28.22 -17.34
N GLN A 90 -39.56 -27.11 -17.57
CA GLN A 90 -40.76 -27.10 -18.41
C GLN A 90 -40.45 -27.46 -19.87
N SER A 91 -39.38 -26.88 -20.43
CA SER A 91 -38.87 -27.23 -21.77
C SER A 91 -38.48 -28.70 -21.86
N LEU A 92 -37.74 -29.19 -20.86
CA LEU A 92 -37.27 -30.57 -20.80
C LEU A 92 -38.42 -31.56 -20.66
N SER A 93 -39.41 -31.30 -19.81
CA SER A 93 -40.57 -32.18 -19.63
C SER A 93 -41.37 -32.34 -20.93
N THR A 94 -41.53 -31.25 -21.69
CA THR A 94 -42.20 -31.27 -23.01
C THR A 94 -41.39 -32.12 -24.00
N TYR A 95 -40.07 -31.95 -24.04
CA TYR A 95 -39.19 -32.72 -24.91
C TYR A 95 -39.14 -34.21 -24.53
N ALA A 96 -39.08 -34.53 -23.24
CA ALA A 96 -39.11 -35.90 -22.74
C ALA A 96 -40.40 -36.63 -23.18
N GLY A 97 -41.56 -35.94 -23.15
CA GLY A 97 -42.81 -36.49 -23.70
C GLY A 97 -42.76 -36.78 -25.20
N SER A 98 -42.05 -35.95 -25.97
CA SER A 98 -41.82 -36.19 -27.40
C SER A 98 -40.90 -37.42 -27.64
N VAL A 99 -39.88 -37.60 -26.80
CA VAL A 99 -38.98 -38.77 -26.84
C VAL A 99 -39.72 -40.04 -26.42
N ASP A 100 -40.60 -39.97 -25.43
CA ASP A 100 -41.47 -41.10 -25.05
C ASP A 100 -42.40 -41.52 -26.19
N THR A 101 -43.02 -40.54 -26.86
CA THR A 101 -43.89 -40.78 -28.02
C THR A 101 -43.11 -41.41 -29.17
N TRP A 102 -41.92 -40.89 -29.46
CA TRP A 102 -40.99 -41.44 -30.45
C TRP A 102 -40.61 -42.89 -30.09
N PHE A 103 -40.18 -43.14 -28.87
CA PHE A 103 -39.75 -44.48 -28.43
C PHE A 103 -40.89 -45.50 -28.50
N ALA A 104 -42.12 -45.11 -28.16
CA ALA A 104 -43.30 -45.96 -28.27
C ALA A 104 -43.61 -46.38 -29.72
N GLY A 105 -43.23 -45.57 -30.71
CA GLY A 105 -43.45 -45.84 -32.14
C GLY A 105 -42.50 -46.86 -32.78
N GLN A 106 -41.51 -47.39 -32.03
CA GLN A 106 -40.42 -48.24 -32.54
C GLN A 106 -39.71 -47.76 -33.84
N PRO A 107 -39.32 -46.48 -33.97
CA PRO A 107 -38.68 -45.95 -35.17
C PRO A 107 -37.20 -46.34 -35.28
N SER A 108 -36.62 -46.18 -36.48
CA SER A 108 -35.17 -46.33 -36.73
C SER A 108 -34.35 -45.18 -36.10
N GLU A 109 -33.08 -45.44 -35.73
CA GLU A 109 -32.18 -44.46 -35.07
C GLU A 109 -32.03 -43.12 -35.82
N GLU A 110 -32.23 -43.08 -37.14
CA GLU A 110 -32.15 -41.87 -37.98
C GLU A 110 -33.25 -40.81 -37.70
N GLN A 111 -34.25 -41.10 -36.85
CA GLN A 111 -35.41 -40.22 -36.60
C GLN A 111 -35.51 -39.69 -35.16
N PHE A 112 -34.42 -39.65 -34.39
CA PHE A 112 -34.45 -39.15 -33.02
C PHE A 112 -34.99 -37.71 -32.94
N PRO A 113 -35.81 -37.34 -31.93
CA PRO A 113 -36.35 -35.99 -31.80
C PRO A 113 -35.25 -34.91 -31.81
N ALA A 114 -35.46 -33.83 -32.55
CA ALA A 114 -34.53 -32.72 -32.60
C ALA A 114 -34.61 -31.91 -31.29
N TYR A 115 -33.45 -31.54 -30.74
CA TYR A 115 -33.33 -30.67 -29.57
C TYR A 115 -32.94 -29.24 -29.98
N THR A 116 -33.39 -28.25 -29.22
CA THR A 116 -33.21 -26.82 -29.52
C THR A 116 -32.38 -26.07 -28.48
N ASN A 117 -32.09 -26.68 -27.32
CA ASN A 117 -31.31 -26.07 -26.24
C ASN A 117 -30.45 -27.10 -25.50
N THR A 118 -29.55 -26.61 -24.65
CA THR A 118 -28.56 -27.40 -23.91
C THR A 118 -29.21 -28.49 -23.06
N VAL A 119 -30.29 -28.18 -22.33
CA VAL A 119 -30.96 -29.15 -21.44
C VAL A 119 -31.59 -30.31 -22.21
N GLN A 120 -32.21 -30.05 -23.37
CA GLN A 120 -32.75 -31.10 -24.23
C GLN A 120 -31.64 -31.96 -24.86
N GLY A 121 -30.51 -31.33 -25.25
CA GLY A 121 -29.33 -32.04 -25.74
C GLY A 121 -28.73 -32.99 -24.70
N LEU A 122 -28.58 -32.54 -23.44
CA LEU A 122 -28.11 -33.38 -22.34
C LEU A 122 -29.07 -34.53 -22.02
N TYR A 123 -30.39 -34.30 -22.11
CA TYR A 123 -31.36 -35.37 -21.97
C TYR A 123 -31.28 -36.39 -23.11
N ALA A 124 -31.14 -35.93 -24.36
CA ALA A 124 -30.95 -36.79 -25.51
C ALA A 124 -29.71 -37.69 -25.35
N GLN A 125 -28.59 -37.12 -24.88
CA GLN A 125 -27.39 -37.88 -24.55
C GLN A 125 -27.64 -38.90 -23.43
N THR A 126 -28.34 -38.50 -22.36
CA THR A 126 -28.71 -39.40 -21.25
C THR A 126 -29.58 -40.57 -21.74
N PHE A 127 -30.54 -40.30 -22.62
CA PHE A 127 -31.39 -41.31 -23.23
C PHE A 127 -30.60 -42.25 -24.16
N ASN A 128 -29.73 -41.71 -25.01
CA ASN A 128 -28.89 -42.50 -25.90
C ASN A 128 -27.87 -43.36 -25.14
N ASN A 129 -27.31 -42.86 -24.05
CA ASN A 129 -26.43 -43.65 -23.18
C ASN A 129 -27.19 -44.82 -22.54
N TRP A 130 -28.45 -44.61 -22.14
CA TRP A 130 -29.31 -45.69 -21.67
C TRP A 130 -29.63 -46.69 -22.80
N LEU A 131 -29.94 -46.22 -24.02
CA LEU A 131 -30.15 -47.09 -25.19
C LEU A 131 -28.93 -47.95 -25.51
N ALA A 132 -27.73 -47.37 -25.47
CA ALA A 132 -26.47 -48.07 -25.73
C ALA A 132 -26.18 -49.18 -24.71
N GLN A 133 -26.75 -49.10 -23.51
CA GLN A 133 -26.64 -50.12 -22.45
C GLN A 133 -27.65 -51.27 -22.59
N LYS A 134 -28.40 -51.34 -23.71
CA LYS A 134 -29.37 -52.40 -23.94
C LYS A 134 -28.72 -53.79 -23.88
N PRO A 135 -29.18 -54.71 -23.00
CA PRO A 135 -28.63 -56.06 -22.88
C PRO A 135 -28.75 -56.87 -24.18
N THR A 136 -27.66 -57.49 -24.61
CA THR A 136 -27.63 -58.48 -25.69
C THR A 136 -27.70 -59.90 -25.12
N LYS A 137 -28.46 -60.78 -25.78
CA LYS A 137 -28.57 -62.18 -25.37
C LYS A 137 -27.28 -62.92 -25.72
N THR A 138 -26.52 -63.37 -24.73
CA THR A 138 -25.36 -64.24 -24.95
C THR A 138 -25.80 -65.71 -24.98
N ASN A 139 -24.98 -66.59 -25.58
CA ASN A 139 -25.30 -68.01 -25.75
C ASN A 139 -25.42 -68.78 -24.41
N GLU A 140 -24.94 -68.21 -23.31
CA GLU A 140 -24.88 -68.84 -21.98
C GLU A 140 -26.04 -68.41 -21.05
N MET A 141 -26.88 -67.47 -21.47
CA MET A 141 -27.98 -66.94 -20.66
C MET A 141 -29.29 -67.68 -20.90
N THR A 142 -29.99 -68.06 -19.83
CA THR A 142 -31.37 -68.59 -19.95
C THR A 142 -32.34 -67.48 -20.37
N GLU A 143 -33.48 -67.86 -20.96
CA GLU A 143 -34.51 -66.88 -21.36
C GLU A 143 -35.05 -66.07 -20.17
N GLU A 144 -35.11 -66.70 -18.99
CA GLU A 144 -35.48 -66.06 -17.73
C GLU A 144 -34.44 -65.00 -17.31
N GLN A 145 -33.16 -65.33 -17.36
CA GLN A 145 -32.07 -64.39 -17.02
C GLN A 145 -32.03 -63.21 -17.98
N TYR A 146 -32.23 -63.44 -19.29
CA TYR A 146 -32.29 -62.36 -20.27
C TYR A 146 -33.51 -61.44 -20.06
N SER A 147 -34.67 -62.02 -19.76
CA SER A 147 -35.89 -61.26 -19.48
C SER A 147 -35.77 -60.40 -18.21
N GLN A 148 -35.13 -60.91 -17.16
CA GLN A 148 -34.86 -60.15 -15.94
C GLN A 148 -33.91 -58.98 -16.18
N LEU A 149 -32.85 -59.14 -16.99
CA LEU A 149 -31.95 -58.05 -17.35
C LEU A 149 -32.64 -56.98 -18.21
N LEU A 150 -33.48 -57.39 -19.18
CA LEU A 150 -34.28 -56.46 -19.97
C LEU A 150 -35.27 -55.67 -19.11
N ALA A 151 -35.94 -56.32 -18.16
CA ALA A 151 -36.84 -55.66 -17.22
C ALA A 151 -36.10 -54.66 -16.33
N GLY A 152 -34.92 -55.03 -15.82
CA GLY A 152 -34.07 -54.15 -15.02
C GLY A 152 -33.52 -52.95 -15.80
N TRP A 153 -33.21 -53.13 -17.09
CA TRP A 153 -32.81 -52.04 -17.98
C TRP A 153 -33.98 -51.10 -18.30
N MET A 154 -35.16 -51.64 -18.64
CA MET A 154 -36.38 -50.86 -18.90
C MET A 154 -36.86 -50.06 -17.68
N ALA A 155 -36.68 -50.59 -16.46
CA ALA A 155 -37.01 -49.87 -15.23
C ALA A 155 -36.17 -48.60 -15.02
N LYS A 156 -35.00 -48.49 -15.66
CA LYS A 156 -34.10 -47.33 -15.58
C LYS A 156 -34.29 -46.33 -16.73
N ARG A 157 -35.31 -46.53 -17.58
CA ARG A 157 -35.56 -45.69 -18.75
C ARG A 157 -35.77 -44.22 -18.35
N PRO A 158 -35.01 -43.28 -18.93
CA PRO A 158 -35.37 -41.87 -18.85
C PRO A 158 -36.71 -41.66 -19.57
N SER A 159 -37.68 -41.08 -18.87
CA SER A 159 -39.03 -40.78 -19.41
C SER A 159 -39.55 -39.48 -18.81
N GLN A 160 -40.65 -38.96 -19.36
CA GLN A 160 -41.35 -37.79 -18.82
C GLN A 160 -41.80 -38.02 -17.37
N SER A 161 -42.11 -39.26 -16.99
CA SER A 161 -42.49 -39.63 -15.61
C SER A 161 -41.29 -39.86 -14.68
N SER A 162 -40.07 -39.91 -15.21
CA SER A 162 -38.84 -40.13 -14.42
C SER A 162 -38.33 -38.81 -13.82
N THR A 163 -39.10 -38.23 -12.89
CA THR A 163 -38.85 -36.90 -12.31
C THR A 163 -37.43 -36.70 -11.77
N ASP A 164 -36.84 -37.73 -11.13
CA ASP A 164 -35.46 -37.70 -10.63
C ASP A 164 -34.41 -37.55 -11.75
N VAL A 165 -34.63 -38.21 -12.89
CA VAL A 165 -33.72 -38.13 -14.05
C VAL A 165 -33.83 -36.75 -14.68
N LEU A 166 -35.05 -36.24 -14.86
CA LEU A 166 -35.29 -34.90 -15.39
C LEU A 166 -34.68 -33.83 -14.47
N ALA A 167 -34.87 -33.96 -13.16
CA ALA A 167 -34.32 -33.03 -12.17
C ALA A 167 -32.79 -32.97 -12.22
N LYS A 168 -32.11 -34.13 -12.31
CA LYS A 168 -30.64 -34.20 -12.42
C LYS A 168 -30.12 -33.57 -13.71
N VAL A 169 -30.73 -33.88 -14.85
CA VAL A 169 -30.33 -33.30 -16.14
C VAL A 169 -30.56 -31.78 -16.14
N CYS A 170 -31.71 -31.34 -15.64
CA CYS A 170 -32.04 -29.93 -15.53
C CYS A 170 -31.10 -29.18 -14.59
N TYR A 171 -30.73 -29.78 -13.46
CA TYR A 171 -29.78 -29.22 -12.50
C TYR A 171 -28.41 -28.96 -13.16
N MET A 172 -27.84 -29.96 -13.83
CA MET A 172 -26.55 -29.83 -14.50
C MET A 172 -26.58 -28.81 -15.64
N ALA A 173 -27.64 -28.81 -16.45
CA ALA A 173 -27.79 -27.85 -17.54
C ALA A 173 -27.89 -26.41 -17.00
N THR A 174 -28.72 -26.21 -15.97
CA THR A 174 -28.95 -24.89 -15.38
C THR A 174 -27.70 -24.37 -14.67
N ALA A 175 -26.91 -25.25 -14.05
CA ALA A 175 -25.62 -24.86 -13.48
C ALA A 175 -24.67 -24.33 -14.57
N SER A 176 -24.64 -24.94 -15.76
CA SER A 176 -23.87 -24.43 -16.91
C SER A 176 -24.42 -23.10 -17.45
N ASP A 177 -25.74 -22.93 -17.48
CA ASP A 177 -26.37 -21.69 -17.91
C ASP A 177 -26.06 -20.54 -16.92
N LEU A 178 -26.04 -20.84 -15.61
CA LEU A 178 -25.63 -19.90 -14.57
C LEU A 178 -24.17 -19.47 -14.74
N GLN A 179 -23.25 -20.40 -15.01
CA GLN A 179 -21.85 -20.06 -15.30
C GLN A 179 -21.74 -19.08 -16.48
N THR A 180 -22.53 -19.31 -17.53
CA THR A 180 -22.56 -18.44 -18.70
C THR A 180 -23.11 -17.04 -18.35
N TYR A 181 -24.17 -16.98 -17.54
CA TYR A 181 -24.75 -15.73 -17.08
C TYR A 181 -23.75 -14.89 -16.26
N GLU A 182 -23.07 -15.51 -15.29
CA GLU A 182 -22.09 -14.80 -14.45
C GLU A 182 -20.84 -14.38 -15.24
N GLN A 183 -20.42 -15.17 -16.24
CA GLN A 183 -19.35 -14.77 -17.15
C GLN A 183 -19.73 -13.53 -17.97
N GLN A 184 -20.99 -13.44 -18.44
CA GLN A 184 -21.46 -12.26 -19.15
C GLN A 184 -21.48 -11.03 -18.24
N LYS A 185 -21.94 -11.18 -16.99
CA LYS A 185 -21.90 -10.10 -15.99
C LYS A 185 -20.48 -9.63 -15.68
N ALA A 186 -19.51 -10.55 -15.58
CA ALA A 186 -18.11 -10.19 -15.40
C ALA A 186 -17.60 -9.28 -16.53
N LEU A 187 -17.97 -9.57 -17.79
CA LEU A 187 -17.60 -8.77 -18.96
C LEU A 187 -18.28 -7.40 -19.00
N GLU A 188 -19.45 -7.26 -18.38
CA GLU A 188 -20.14 -5.96 -18.23
C GLU A 188 -19.45 -5.05 -17.22
N VAL A 189 -18.83 -5.63 -16.17
CA VAL A 189 -18.06 -4.88 -15.16
C VAL A 189 -16.76 -4.35 -15.74
N ASN A 190 -16.03 -5.16 -16.52
CA ASN A 190 -14.84 -4.71 -17.23
C ASN A 190 -14.69 -5.46 -18.56
N LYS A 191 -14.70 -4.73 -19.67
CA LYS A 191 -14.58 -5.28 -21.03
C LYS A 191 -13.21 -5.90 -21.32
N ASP A 192 -12.20 -5.59 -20.50
CA ASP A 192 -10.86 -6.16 -20.61
C ASP A 192 -10.75 -7.52 -19.88
N TYR A 193 -11.76 -7.93 -19.12
CA TYR A 193 -11.80 -9.28 -18.56
C TYR A 193 -11.91 -10.30 -19.69
N VAL A 194 -11.06 -11.31 -19.66
CA VAL A 194 -11.09 -12.42 -20.61
C VAL A 194 -11.89 -13.55 -19.96
N ALA A 195 -12.75 -14.22 -20.73
CA ALA A 195 -13.45 -15.41 -20.24
C ALA A 195 -12.43 -16.44 -19.72
N GLY A 196 -12.54 -16.80 -18.43
CA GLY A 196 -11.59 -17.68 -17.76
C GLY A 196 -10.36 -16.99 -17.14
N SER A 197 -10.31 -15.65 -17.08
CA SER A 197 -9.31 -14.93 -16.26
C SER A 197 -9.56 -15.14 -14.77
N ASP A 198 -8.55 -14.84 -13.94
CA ASP A 198 -8.67 -14.96 -12.48
C ASP A 198 -9.85 -14.12 -11.93
N GLU A 199 -10.03 -12.91 -12.45
CA GLU A 199 -11.08 -11.97 -12.05
C GLU A 199 -12.48 -12.44 -12.49
N SER A 200 -12.58 -13.01 -13.71
CA SER A 200 -13.84 -13.59 -14.20
C SER A 200 -14.20 -14.87 -13.44
N ASN A 201 -13.22 -15.72 -13.13
CA ASN A 201 -13.42 -16.94 -12.37
C ASN A 201 -13.79 -16.65 -10.91
N GLU A 202 -13.32 -15.54 -10.35
CA GLU A 202 -13.69 -15.09 -9.01
C GLU A 202 -15.19 -14.76 -8.90
N ILE A 203 -15.74 -14.02 -9.87
CA ILE A 203 -17.17 -13.67 -9.92
C ILE A 203 -18.02 -14.93 -10.09
N VAL A 204 -17.67 -15.78 -11.05
CA VAL A 204 -18.38 -17.06 -11.29
C VAL A 204 -18.29 -17.96 -10.06
N GLY A 205 -17.12 -18.02 -9.42
CA GLY A 205 -16.88 -18.85 -8.25
C GLY A 205 -17.74 -18.44 -7.04
N ALA A 206 -18.05 -17.15 -6.86
CA ALA A 206 -18.94 -16.69 -5.80
C ALA A 206 -20.36 -17.28 -5.94
N ALA A 207 -20.93 -17.28 -7.15
CA ALA A 207 -22.24 -17.87 -7.42
C ALA A 207 -22.22 -19.41 -7.37
N ILE A 208 -21.19 -20.04 -7.93
CA ILE A 208 -21.07 -21.51 -7.94
C ILE A 208 -20.82 -22.07 -6.53
N CYS A 209 -20.00 -21.39 -5.72
CA CYS A 209 -19.81 -21.74 -4.31
C CYS A 209 -21.14 -21.69 -3.53
N ALA A 210 -22.02 -20.74 -3.85
CA ALA A 210 -23.34 -20.64 -3.26
C ALA A 210 -24.31 -21.72 -3.78
N LEU A 211 -24.24 -22.08 -5.07
CA LEU A 211 -25.06 -23.13 -5.65
C LEU A 211 -24.68 -24.50 -5.10
N ASP A 212 -23.45 -24.95 -5.39
CA ASP A 212 -22.91 -26.23 -4.95
C ASP A 212 -21.37 -26.24 -5.09
N PRO A 213 -20.63 -26.26 -3.98
CA PRO A 213 -19.17 -26.32 -3.98
C PRO A 213 -18.57 -27.49 -4.76
N THR A 214 -19.31 -28.59 -4.93
CA THR A 214 -18.81 -29.80 -5.62
C THR A 214 -18.76 -29.65 -7.14
N LEU A 215 -19.38 -28.61 -7.70
CA LEU A 215 -19.33 -28.32 -9.13
C LEU A 215 -17.97 -27.78 -9.61
N ASN A 216 -17.09 -27.42 -8.67
CA ASN A 216 -15.74 -26.94 -8.96
C ASN A 216 -14.75 -27.55 -7.96
N GLU A 217 -13.77 -28.31 -8.47
CA GLU A 217 -12.79 -29.02 -7.64
C GLU A 217 -12.03 -28.08 -6.70
N SER A 218 -11.59 -26.92 -7.19
CA SER A 218 -10.86 -25.94 -6.38
C SER A 218 -11.72 -25.36 -5.25
N ILE A 219 -13.02 -25.17 -5.48
CA ILE A 219 -13.95 -24.70 -4.43
C ILE A 219 -14.21 -25.84 -3.43
N SER A 220 -14.42 -27.06 -3.90
CA SER A 220 -14.60 -28.23 -3.04
C SER A 220 -13.39 -28.47 -2.13
N GLU A 221 -12.17 -28.27 -2.64
CA GLU A 221 -10.94 -28.36 -1.86
C GLU A 221 -10.94 -27.38 -0.69
N LEU A 222 -11.43 -26.14 -0.86
CA LEU A 222 -11.51 -25.15 0.22
C LEU A 222 -12.27 -25.65 1.44
N TYR A 223 -13.37 -26.37 1.23
CA TYR A 223 -14.17 -26.95 2.32
C TYR A 223 -13.40 -28.08 3.02
N THR A 224 -12.84 -29.01 2.24
CA THR A 224 -12.14 -30.18 2.79
C THR A 224 -10.84 -29.81 3.52
N THR A 225 -10.04 -28.89 2.98
CA THR A 225 -8.77 -28.45 3.57
C THR A 225 -8.97 -27.69 4.88
N ASN A 226 -10.09 -26.97 5.02
CA ASN A 226 -10.38 -26.16 6.21
C ASN A 226 -11.31 -26.88 7.22
N ASN A 227 -11.56 -28.18 7.05
CA ASN A 227 -12.46 -28.99 7.90
C ASN A 227 -13.88 -28.40 8.02
N ILE A 228 -14.42 -27.89 6.90
CA ILE A 228 -15.78 -27.35 6.83
C ILE A 228 -16.66 -28.36 6.10
N ASP A 229 -17.82 -28.65 6.69
CA ASP A 229 -18.79 -29.54 6.07
C ASP A 229 -19.34 -28.92 4.77
N ILE A 230 -19.34 -29.70 3.70
CA ILE A 230 -19.96 -29.29 2.44
C ILE A 230 -21.47 -29.13 2.68
N PRO A 231 -22.07 -27.99 2.30
CA PRO A 231 -23.49 -27.76 2.48
C PRO A 231 -24.32 -28.80 1.73
N ALA A 232 -25.52 -29.07 2.23
CA ALA A 232 -26.48 -29.92 1.53
C ALA A 232 -26.74 -29.41 0.10
N SER A 233 -27.07 -30.33 -0.81
CA SER A 233 -27.42 -30.02 -2.19
C SER A 233 -28.50 -28.94 -2.27
N TYR A 234 -28.43 -28.10 -3.30
CA TYR A 234 -29.37 -27.00 -3.51
C TYR A 234 -30.82 -27.50 -3.56
N ASP A 235 -31.74 -26.77 -2.91
CA ASP A 235 -33.14 -27.18 -2.79
C ASP A 235 -33.90 -26.91 -4.09
N ILE A 236 -33.81 -27.88 -4.98
CA ILE A 236 -34.62 -27.98 -6.20
C ILE A 236 -35.94 -28.70 -5.96
N GLN A 237 -36.11 -29.39 -4.82
CA GLN A 237 -37.32 -30.18 -4.56
C GLN A 237 -38.51 -29.26 -4.29
N SER A 238 -38.30 -28.17 -3.55
CA SER A 238 -39.34 -27.15 -3.36
C SER A 238 -39.75 -26.48 -4.68
N LEU A 239 -38.79 -26.21 -5.59
CA LEU A 239 -39.09 -25.68 -6.92
C LEU A 239 -39.99 -26.65 -7.71
N LEU A 240 -39.68 -27.95 -7.68
CA LEU A 240 -40.48 -28.97 -8.38
C LEU A 240 -41.87 -29.16 -7.77
N ALA A 241 -42.00 -29.06 -6.45
CA ALA A 241 -43.26 -29.14 -5.74
C ALA A 241 -44.19 -27.98 -6.13
N HIS A 242 -43.71 -26.75 -6.09
CA HIS A 242 -44.49 -25.56 -6.48
C HIS A 242 -44.75 -25.48 -7.99
N LEU A 243 -43.84 -26.01 -8.81
CA LEU A 243 -44.09 -26.17 -10.24
C LEU A 243 -45.26 -27.12 -10.51
N SER A 244 -45.36 -28.21 -9.73
CA SER A 244 -46.44 -29.19 -9.83
C SER A 244 -47.77 -28.66 -9.27
N ALA A 245 -47.72 -27.80 -8.26
CA ALA A 245 -48.88 -27.14 -7.67
C ALA A 245 -49.40 -25.96 -8.52
N GLY A 246 -48.59 -25.43 -9.44
CA GLY A 246 -48.97 -24.33 -10.34
C GLY A 246 -48.85 -22.94 -9.73
N ASP A 247 -48.13 -22.79 -8.61
CA ASP A 247 -47.95 -21.54 -7.85
C ASP A 247 -46.48 -21.06 -7.82
N ILE A 248 -45.65 -21.54 -8.75
CA ILE A 248 -44.21 -21.27 -8.80
C ILE A 248 -43.84 -19.78 -8.82
N GLU A 249 -44.58 -18.93 -9.54
CA GLU A 249 -44.29 -17.49 -9.59
C GLU A 249 -44.47 -16.82 -8.21
N THR A 250 -45.49 -17.23 -7.46
CA THR A 250 -45.72 -16.77 -6.08
C THR A 250 -44.61 -17.26 -5.15
N TYR A 251 -44.18 -18.51 -5.31
CA TYR A 251 -43.10 -19.08 -4.50
C TYR A 251 -41.75 -18.39 -4.76
N LEU A 252 -41.42 -18.10 -6.02
CA LEU A 252 -40.18 -17.38 -6.35
C LEU A 252 -40.14 -15.94 -5.80
N ALA A 253 -41.31 -15.33 -5.60
CA ALA A 253 -41.46 -14.01 -4.98
C ALA A 253 -41.62 -14.05 -3.45
N SER A 254 -41.64 -15.24 -2.85
CA SER A 254 -41.89 -15.41 -1.41
C SER A 254 -40.67 -15.04 -0.55
N SER A 255 -40.94 -14.60 0.68
CA SER A 255 -39.89 -14.39 1.69
C SER A 255 -39.17 -15.68 2.06
N GLU A 256 -39.89 -16.82 2.04
CA GLU A 256 -39.32 -18.14 2.32
C GLU A 256 -38.19 -18.50 1.34
N ARG A 257 -38.43 -18.34 0.03
CA ARG A 257 -37.38 -18.63 -0.97
C ARG A 257 -36.25 -17.61 -0.92
N ALA A 258 -36.57 -16.35 -0.68
CA ALA A 258 -35.57 -15.30 -0.51
C ALA A 258 -34.64 -15.59 0.68
N GLU A 259 -35.19 -15.93 1.85
CA GLU A 259 -34.43 -16.23 3.06
C GLU A 259 -33.54 -17.47 2.89
N TYR A 260 -34.03 -18.51 2.20
CA TYR A 260 -33.22 -19.68 1.84
C TYR A 260 -31.98 -19.29 1.01
N ILE A 261 -32.17 -18.49 -0.05
CA ILE A 261 -31.09 -18.02 -0.91
C ILE A 261 -30.10 -17.15 -0.12
N GLN A 262 -30.60 -16.23 0.70
CA GLN A 262 -29.78 -15.32 1.49
C GLN A 262 -28.91 -16.09 2.50
N ASN A 263 -29.50 -16.99 3.29
CA ASN A 263 -28.77 -17.80 4.28
C ASN A 263 -27.70 -18.67 3.62
N ARG A 264 -28.03 -19.32 2.50
CA ARG A 264 -27.08 -20.16 1.78
C ARG A 264 -25.91 -19.34 1.22
N THR A 265 -26.22 -18.20 0.61
CA THR A 265 -25.20 -17.32 0.01
C THR A 265 -24.31 -16.69 1.07
N GLN A 266 -24.85 -16.34 2.24
CA GLN A 266 -24.09 -15.79 3.35
C GLN A 266 -22.97 -16.75 3.80
N ILE A 267 -23.32 -18.03 4.03
CA ILE A 267 -22.36 -19.05 4.44
C ILE A 267 -21.30 -19.26 3.35
N ALA A 268 -21.74 -19.46 2.10
CA ALA A 268 -20.85 -19.71 0.98
C ALA A 268 -19.89 -18.55 0.71
N SER A 269 -20.36 -17.30 0.77
CA SER A 269 -19.54 -16.12 0.49
C SER A 269 -18.40 -15.96 1.50
N GLY A 270 -18.65 -16.26 2.79
CA GLY A 270 -17.61 -16.21 3.82
C GLY A 270 -16.53 -17.28 3.63
N VAL A 271 -16.92 -18.51 3.26
CA VAL A 271 -15.97 -19.59 2.95
C VAL A 271 -15.16 -19.24 1.71
N TYR A 272 -15.81 -18.71 0.67
CA TYR A 272 -15.18 -18.40 -0.61
C TYR A 272 -14.15 -17.26 -0.49
N ILE A 273 -14.49 -16.16 0.21
CA ILE A 273 -13.53 -15.07 0.43
C ILE A 273 -12.35 -15.50 1.29
N ALA A 274 -12.60 -16.25 2.38
CA ALA A 274 -11.54 -16.77 3.22
C ALA A 274 -10.59 -17.70 2.45
N GLY A 275 -11.15 -18.58 1.62
CA GLY A 275 -10.37 -19.45 0.73
C GLY A 275 -9.51 -18.65 -0.24
N ASN A 276 -10.12 -17.72 -0.98
CA ASN A 276 -9.40 -16.90 -1.94
C ASN A 276 -8.29 -16.09 -1.27
N MET A 277 -8.56 -15.41 -0.16
CA MET A 277 -7.59 -14.51 0.48
C MET A 277 -6.44 -15.21 1.19
N THR A 278 -6.60 -16.48 1.53
CA THR A 278 -5.55 -17.29 2.17
C THR A 278 -4.67 -18.06 1.19
N THR A 279 -4.94 -17.98 -0.11
CA THR A 279 -4.06 -18.60 -1.13
C THR A 279 -2.68 -17.94 -1.15
N GLU A 280 -1.61 -18.71 -1.35
CA GLU A 280 -0.24 -18.17 -1.41
C GLU A 280 -0.10 -17.09 -2.49
N LYS A 281 -0.79 -17.25 -3.61
CA LYS A 281 -0.84 -16.27 -4.70
C LYS A 281 -1.34 -14.91 -4.21
N ASN A 282 -2.49 -14.88 -3.54
CA ASN A 282 -3.10 -13.63 -3.08
C ASN A 282 -2.34 -13.02 -1.90
N ILE A 283 -1.79 -13.85 -0.99
CA ILE A 283 -0.90 -13.37 0.08
C ILE A 283 0.34 -12.69 -0.52
N ASN A 284 0.97 -13.29 -1.54
CA ASN A 284 2.14 -12.70 -2.18
C ASN A 284 1.80 -11.38 -2.88
N GLN A 285 0.65 -11.28 -3.57
CA GLN A 285 0.20 -10.03 -4.18
C GLN A 285 -0.07 -8.93 -3.15
N LEU A 286 -0.70 -9.27 -2.01
CA LEU A 286 -0.92 -8.31 -0.91
C LEU A 286 0.39 -7.86 -0.29
N VAL A 287 1.32 -8.78 0.00
CA VAL A 287 2.64 -8.45 0.55
C VAL A 287 3.46 -7.62 -0.44
N GLU A 288 3.38 -7.90 -1.74
CA GLU A 288 4.02 -7.08 -2.78
C GLU A 288 3.45 -5.67 -2.82
N ALA A 289 2.12 -5.52 -2.79
CA ALA A 289 1.45 -4.21 -2.75
C ALA A 289 1.80 -3.43 -1.47
N LEU A 290 1.97 -4.13 -0.35
CA LEU A 290 2.32 -3.55 0.96
C LEU A 290 3.82 -3.42 1.21
N SER A 291 4.67 -3.88 0.28
CA SER A 291 6.14 -3.84 0.44
C SER A 291 6.67 -2.41 0.58
N GLY A 292 6.00 -1.43 -0.04
CA GLY A 292 6.28 0.00 0.10
C GLY A 292 6.10 0.52 1.52
N TYR A 293 5.26 -0.15 2.33
CA TYR A 293 5.03 0.11 3.75
C TYR A 293 5.87 -0.80 4.67
N GLY A 294 6.92 -1.43 4.12
CA GLY A 294 7.82 -2.30 4.89
C GLY A 294 7.14 -3.57 5.43
N VAL A 295 6.00 -3.98 4.87
CA VAL A 295 5.33 -5.23 5.25
C VAL A 295 6.05 -6.39 4.59
N THR A 296 6.71 -7.20 5.42
CA THR A 296 7.25 -8.51 5.02
C THR A 296 6.19 -9.59 5.21
N LYS A 297 6.41 -10.77 4.63
CA LYS A 297 5.54 -11.94 4.88
C LYS A 297 5.41 -12.24 6.38
N GLU A 298 6.53 -12.23 7.10
CA GLU A 298 6.56 -12.42 8.56
C GLU A 298 5.71 -11.38 9.30
N LYS A 299 5.77 -10.11 8.88
CA LYS A 299 4.95 -9.04 9.47
C LYS A 299 3.46 -9.24 9.12
N TYR A 300 3.15 -9.58 7.88
CA TYR A 300 1.79 -9.86 7.44
C TYR A 300 1.15 -11.01 8.26
N ASP A 301 1.89 -12.08 8.51
CA ASP A 301 1.42 -13.22 9.31
C ASP A 301 1.03 -12.80 10.74
N THR A 302 1.68 -11.76 11.31
CA THR A 302 1.33 -11.23 12.63
C THR A 302 -0.01 -10.50 12.67
N PHE A 303 -0.55 -10.08 11.51
CA PHE A 303 -1.88 -9.45 11.42
C PHE A 303 -3.01 -10.46 11.63
N GLY A 304 -2.73 -11.77 11.52
CA GLY A 304 -3.69 -12.82 11.85
C GLY A 304 -4.79 -13.05 10.81
N TYR A 305 -4.52 -12.79 9.53
CA TYR A 305 -5.43 -13.07 8.41
C TYR A 305 -5.48 -14.57 8.07
N THR A 306 -5.95 -15.38 9.02
CA THR A 306 -6.21 -16.81 8.84
C THR A 306 -7.57 -17.04 8.18
N PHE A 307 -7.78 -18.24 7.64
CA PHE A 307 -9.06 -18.62 7.04
C PHE A 307 -10.23 -18.40 8.02
N GLU A 308 -10.08 -18.85 9.27
CA GLU A 308 -11.11 -18.72 10.30
C GLU A 308 -11.45 -17.25 10.61
N ASN A 309 -10.43 -16.40 10.77
CA ASN A 309 -10.63 -14.99 11.10
C ASN A 309 -11.27 -14.21 9.94
N ILE A 310 -10.87 -14.49 8.69
CA ILE A 310 -11.47 -13.87 7.51
C ILE A 310 -12.93 -14.33 7.35
N ASN A 311 -13.19 -15.64 7.50
CA ASN A 311 -14.56 -16.16 7.42
C ASN A 311 -15.43 -15.55 8.52
N HIS A 312 -14.98 -15.52 9.77
CA HIS A 312 -15.72 -14.91 10.88
C HIS A 312 -16.03 -13.42 10.62
N ARG A 313 -15.05 -12.66 10.14
CA ARG A 313 -15.24 -11.24 9.76
C ARG A 313 -16.28 -11.12 8.68
N SER A 314 -16.14 -11.88 7.59
CA SER A 314 -17.10 -11.90 6.48
C SER A 314 -18.51 -12.21 6.98
N GLN A 315 -18.69 -13.26 7.80
CA GLN A 315 -20.00 -13.63 8.33
C GLN A 315 -20.61 -12.50 9.17
N THR A 316 -19.82 -11.87 10.05
CA THR A 316 -20.28 -10.77 10.90
C THR A 316 -20.74 -9.57 10.07
N THR A 317 -19.97 -9.21 9.03
CA THR A 317 -20.31 -8.13 8.10
C THR A 317 -21.57 -8.44 7.31
N LEU A 318 -21.71 -9.67 6.81
CA LEU A 318 -22.89 -10.06 6.03
C LEU A 318 -24.17 -10.10 6.88
N ILE A 319 -24.10 -10.55 8.13
CA ILE A 319 -25.23 -10.50 9.08
C ILE A 319 -25.67 -9.04 9.29
N SER A 320 -24.69 -8.15 9.47
CA SER A 320 -24.95 -6.72 9.67
C SER A 320 -25.52 -6.06 8.41
N PHE A 321 -25.00 -6.43 7.23
CA PHE A 321 -25.51 -6.01 5.93
C PHE A 321 -26.96 -6.44 5.73
N GLN A 322 -27.28 -7.71 5.94
CA GLN A 322 -28.64 -8.24 5.80
C GLN A 322 -29.64 -7.54 6.72
N GLY A 323 -29.32 -7.44 8.02
CA GLY A 323 -30.20 -6.81 8.99
C GLY A 323 -30.49 -5.34 8.68
N ARG A 324 -29.52 -4.60 8.14
CA ARG A 324 -29.72 -3.22 7.68
C ARG A 324 -30.43 -3.16 6.33
N TYR A 325 -30.10 -4.06 5.41
CA TYR A 325 -30.71 -4.12 4.07
C TYR A 325 -32.23 -4.30 4.18
N ASP A 326 -32.70 -5.23 5.01
CA ASP A 326 -34.14 -5.48 5.18
C ASP A 326 -34.87 -4.27 5.77
N TYR A 327 -34.23 -3.56 6.72
CA TYR A 327 -34.77 -2.33 7.30
C TYR A 327 -34.88 -1.20 6.26
N GLU A 328 -33.80 -0.92 5.53
CA GLU A 328 -33.75 0.15 4.53
C GLU A 328 -34.67 -0.16 3.32
N LEU A 329 -34.74 -1.43 2.92
CA LEU A 329 -35.67 -1.88 1.89
C LEU A 329 -37.12 -1.69 2.32
N GLY A 330 -37.44 -1.93 3.60
CA GLY A 330 -38.77 -1.64 4.16
C GLY A 330 -39.16 -0.17 4.06
N LEU A 331 -38.23 0.75 4.37
CA LEU A 331 -38.45 2.20 4.23
C LEU A 331 -38.64 2.62 2.76
N LEU A 332 -37.88 2.02 1.84
CA LEU A 332 -38.05 2.24 0.41
C LEU A 332 -39.41 1.71 -0.06
N ASP A 333 -39.83 0.55 0.42
CA ASP A 333 -41.12 -0.05 0.09
C ASP A 333 -42.31 0.79 0.58
N GLU A 334 -42.19 1.46 1.73
CA GLU A 334 -43.17 2.43 2.20
C GLU A 334 -43.24 3.67 1.30
N LYS A 335 -42.10 4.11 0.76
CA LYS A 335 -42.01 5.24 -0.18
C LYS A 335 -42.58 4.90 -1.56
N TYR A 336 -42.49 3.63 -1.97
CA TYR A 336 -42.97 3.11 -3.25
C TYR A 336 -44.00 1.98 -3.04
N PRO A 337 -45.23 2.29 -2.56
CA PRO A 337 -46.16 1.28 -2.08
C PRO A 337 -46.84 0.45 -3.18
N THR A 338 -46.86 0.91 -4.43
CA THR A 338 -47.55 0.21 -5.53
C THR A 338 -46.63 -0.72 -6.32
N PRO A 339 -47.12 -1.87 -6.82
CA PRO A 339 -46.33 -2.78 -7.66
C PRO A 339 -45.74 -2.11 -8.91
N GLU A 340 -46.47 -1.16 -9.51
CA GLU A 340 -46.03 -0.39 -10.67
C GLU A 340 -44.84 0.53 -10.35
N GLN A 341 -44.81 1.11 -9.15
CA GLN A 341 -43.68 1.91 -8.67
C GLN A 341 -42.46 1.04 -8.34
N LYS A 342 -42.66 -0.15 -7.76
CA LYS A 342 -41.55 -1.09 -7.49
C LYS A 342 -40.95 -1.69 -8.77
N ALA A 343 -41.71 -1.72 -9.85
CA ALA A 343 -41.22 -2.09 -11.18
C ALA A 343 -40.55 -0.93 -11.95
N SER A 344 -40.52 0.28 -11.39
CA SER A 344 -39.95 1.46 -12.05
C SER A 344 -38.42 1.48 -11.98
N GLU A 345 -37.81 2.11 -12.98
CA GLU A 345 -36.37 2.37 -13.01
C GLU A 345 -35.91 3.26 -11.83
N GLU A 346 -36.80 4.11 -11.32
CA GLU A 346 -36.53 4.97 -10.15
C GLU A 346 -36.36 4.15 -8.87
N TYR A 347 -37.21 3.14 -8.63
CA TYR A 347 -37.06 2.22 -7.50
C TYR A 347 -35.79 1.39 -7.63
N ALA A 348 -35.50 0.84 -8.82
CA ALA A 348 -34.27 0.09 -9.06
C ALA A 348 -33.00 0.91 -8.78
N ASN A 349 -32.98 2.18 -9.21
CA ASN A 349 -31.89 3.10 -8.91
C ASN A 349 -31.81 3.44 -7.42
N ALA A 350 -32.95 3.64 -6.74
CA ALA A 350 -32.96 3.90 -5.31
C ALA A 350 -32.43 2.73 -4.48
N VAL A 351 -32.80 1.49 -4.82
CA VAL A 351 -32.25 0.27 -4.21
C VAL A 351 -30.75 0.16 -4.47
N LYS A 352 -30.29 0.45 -5.70
CA LYS A 352 -28.87 0.44 -6.04
C LYS A 352 -28.06 1.44 -5.23
N THR A 353 -28.57 2.68 -5.07
CA THR A 353 -27.94 3.70 -4.22
C THR A 353 -27.92 3.28 -2.75
N MET A 354 -29.05 2.77 -2.23
CA MET A 354 -29.13 2.27 -0.85
C MET A 354 -28.10 1.15 -0.59
N VAL A 355 -27.97 0.19 -1.51
CA VAL A 355 -26.97 -0.88 -1.39
C VAL A 355 -25.55 -0.33 -1.44
N ALA A 356 -25.28 0.67 -2.28
CA ALA A 356 -23.97 1.32 -2.35
C ALA A 356 -23.61 2.06 -1.05
N ASP A 357 -24.55 2.84 -0.52
CA ASP A 357 -24.39 3.58 0.74
C ASP A 357 -24.22 2.62 1.93
N LEU A 358 -25.03 1.57 1.99
CA LEU A 358 -24.92 0.54 3.03
C LEU A 358 -23.58 -0.21 2.96
N THR A 359 -23.11 -0.50 1.75
CA THR A 359 -21.79 -1.12 1.54
C THR A 359 -20.69 -0.18 2.02
N ALA A 360 -20.76 1.12 1.69
CA ALA A 360 -19.79 2.12 2.15
C ALA A 360 -19.78 2.21 3.68
N ASP A 361 -20.94 2.35 4.33
CA ASP A 361 -21.02 2.44 5.79
C ASP A 361 -20.42 1.23 6.54
N LEU A 362 -20.49 0.03 5.93
CA LEU A 362 -20.02 -1.21 6.54
C LEU A 362 -18.60 -1.61 6.13
N SER A 363 -18.02 -0.98 5.11
CA SER A 363 -16.72 -1.38 4.55
C SER A 363 -15.80 -0.22 4.17
N ASP A 364 -16.17 1.02 4.46
CA ASP A 364 -15.29 2.17 4.24
C ASP A 364 -14.10 2.11 5.19
N SER A 365 -12.92 2.33 4.64
CA SER A 365 -11.71 2.30 5.42
C SER A 365 -11.61 3.48 6.38
N LEU A 366 -10.76 3.32 7.41
CA LEU A 366 -10.43 4.40 8.33
C LEU A 366 -9.98 5.66 7.59
N LEU A 367 -9.24 5.51 6.49
CA LEU A 367 -8.76 6.65 5.71
C LEU A 367 -9.85 7.29 4.85
N ALA A 368 -10.80 6.51 4.34
CA ALA A 368 -11.93 7.01 3.55
C ALA A 368 -12.96 7.76 4.42
N SER A 369 -13.13 7.35 5.67
CA SER A 369 -14.04 8.00 6.63
C SER A 369 -13.51 9.31 7.23
N LEU A 370 -12.22 9.63 7.02
CA LEU A 370 -11.60 10.87 7.48
C LEU A 370 -11.61 11.95 6.39
N PRO A 371 -11.64 13.25 6.75
CA PRO A 371 -11.43 14.32 5.79
C PRO A 371 -10.11 14.13 5.01
N GLN A 372 -10.12 14.43 3.71
CA GLN A 372 -8.99 14.16 2.80
C GLN A 372 -7.64 14.68 3.31
N ASP A 373 -7.64 15.87 3.92
CA ASP A 373 -6.42 16.48 4.46
C ASP A 373 -5.85 15.70 5.65
N VAL A 374 -6.72 15.16 6.51
CA VAL A 374 -6.32 14.35 7.67
C VAL A 374 -5.85 12.98 7.21
N SER A 375 -6.57 12.38 6.27
CA SER A 375 -6.25 11.08 5.67
C SER A 375 -4.88 11.08 5.00
N SER A 376 -4.65 12.06 4.10
CA SER A 376 -3.37 12.22 3.39
C SER A 376 -2.21 12.49 4.35
N ALA A 377 -2.45 13.27 5.42
CA ALA A 377 -1.44 13.55 6.43
C ALA A 377 -1.09 12.31 7.28
N LEU A 378 -2.08 11.51 7.66
CA LEU A 378 -1.86 10.26 8.41
C LEU A 378 -1.09 9.24 7.57
N GLU A 379 -1.42 9.13 6.28
CA GLU A 379 -0.68 8.27 5.35
C GLU A 379 0.78 8.74 5.21
N GLU A 380 1.01 10.03 4.98
CA GLU A 380 2.36 10.60 4.85
C GLU A 380 3.19 10.40 6.13
N VAL A 381 2.60 10.56 7.31
CA VAL A 381 3.26 10.29 8.60
C VAL A 381 3.53 8.81 8.80
N GLY A 382 2.59 7.93 8.44
CA GLY A 382 2.74 6.49 8.49
C GLY A 382 3.88 5.98 7.60
N GLN A 383 4.09 6.58 6.43
CA GLN A 383 5.18 6.21 5.52
C GLN A 383 6.54 6.85 5.89
N MET A 384 6.54 7.93 6.67
CA MET A 384 7.75 8.72 6.91
C MET A 384 8.84 7.97 7.69
N ASP A 385 10.09 8.04 7.22
CA ASP A 385 11.24 7.66 8.04
C ASP A 385 11.58 8.80 9.02
N LEU A 386 10.93 8.77 10.19
CA LEU A 386 11.12 9.76 11.25
C LEU A 386 12.57 9.82 11.76
N TYR A 387 13.28 8.69 11.77
CA TYR A 387 14.69 8.66 12.19
C TYR A 387 15.57 9.42 11.20
N SER A 388 15.41 9.14 9.90
CA SER A 388 16.12 9.85 8.83
C SER A 388 15.71 11.32 8.73
N LEU A 389 14.46 11.66 9.02
CA LEU A 389 14.02 13.06 9.09
C LEU A 389 14.73 13.81 10.22
N ILE A 390 14.69 13.27 11.44
CA ILE A 390 15.22 13.95 12.64
C ILE A 390 16.75 14.01 12.59
N VAL A 391 17.41 12.87 12.38
CA VAL A 391 18.88 12.80 12.37
C VAL A 391 19.44 13.41 11.10
N GLY A 392 18.85 13.09 9.95
CA GLY A 392 19.31 13.60 8.65
C GLY A 392 18.98 15.08 8.47
N SER A 393 17.71 15.38 8.23
CA SER A 393 17.32 16.72 7.78
C SER A 393 17.33 17.75 8.91
N ILE A 394 16.81 17.42 10.09
CA ILE A 394 16.69 18.40 11.19
C ILE A 394 18.04 18.67 11.84
N PHE A 395 18.78 17.62 12.23
CA PHE A 395 20.08 17.81 12.87
C PHE A 395 21.14 18.34 11.89
N TYR A 396 21.43 17.65 10.78
CA TYR A 396 22.56 18.06 9.92
C TYR A 396 22.32 19.35 9.13
N LYS A 397 21.08 19.78 8.87
CA LYS A 397 20.83 21.07 8.17
C LYS A 397 20.58 22.25 9.11
N MET A 398 20.22 22.01 10.37
CA MET A 398 19.83 23.10 11.28
C MET A 398 20.60 23.05 12.60
N ALA A 399 20.20 22.14 13.50
CA ALA A 399 20.66 22.17 14.90
C ALA A 399 22.17 21.89 15.01
N GLY A 400 22.67 20.92 14.25
CA GLY A 400 24.07 20.52 14.22
C GLY A 400 25.00 21.57 13.59
N LEU A 401 24.49 22.45 12.73
CA LEU A 401 25.28 23.53 12.13
C LEU A 401 25.29 24.82 12.97
N LEU A 402 24.35 25.00 13.89
CA LEU A 402 24.21 26.23 14.68
C LEU A 402 25.49 26.58 15.45
N LEU A 403 26.02 25.66 16.27
CA LEU A 403 27.22 25.94 17.07
C LEU A 403 28.50 26.03 16.23
N PRO A 404 28.73 25.18 15.21
CA PRO A 404 29.85 25.36 14.28
C PRO A 404 29.82 26.68 13.51
N ILE A 405 28.64 27.18 13.12
CA ILE A 405 28.49 28.51 12.49
C ILE A 405 28.98 29.58 13.47
N ILE A 406 28.56 29.53 14.73
CA ILE A 406 29.02 30.47 15.76
C ILE A 406 30.56 30.41 15.91
N TYR A 407 31.14 29.21 15.95
CA TYR A 407 32.59 29.02 15.98
C TYR A 407 33.28 29.66 14.77
N MET A 408 32.85 29.36 13.54
CA MET A 408 33.53 29.85 12.35
C MET A 408 33.43 31.37 12.19
N ILE A 409 32.34 32.00 12.63
CA ILE A 409 32.19 33.47 12.63
C ILE A 409 33.24 34.09 13.56
N MET A 410 33.32 33.61 14.80
CA MET A 410 34.28 34.13 15.79
C MET A 410 35.73 33.83 15.40
N ALA A 411 36.02 32.60 15.00
CA ALA A 411 37.37 32.19 14.60
C ALA A 411 37.85 32.97 13.37
N SER A 412 37.01 33.10 12.32
CA SER A 412 37.37 33.89 11.14
C SER A 412 37.70 35.35 11.47
N ASN A 413 36.91 35.98 12.35
CA ASN A 413 37.19 37.35 12.80
C ASN A 413 38.51 37.42 13.59
N ASN A 414 38.69 36.55 14.57
CA ASN A 414 39.87 36.54 15.44
C ASN A 414 41.19 36.25 14.69
N LEU A 415 41.11 35.61 13.51
CA LEU A 415 42.26 35.30 12.70
C LEU A 415 42.81 36.53 11.96
N ILE A 416 41.97 37.36 11.34
CA ILE A 416 42.43 38.51 10.52
C ILE A 416 41.91 39.84 11.07
N ALA A 417 40.62 40.15 10.88
CA ALA A 417 40.07 41.47 11.21
C ALA A 417 40.26 41.85 12.69
N GLY A 418 40.13 40.91 13.62
CA GLY A 418 40.38 41.14 15.05
C GLY A 418 41.84 41.48 15.36
N GLN A 419 42.79 40.95 14.59
CA GLN A 419 44.20 41.30 14.73
C GLN A 419 44.50 42.69 14.17
N VAL A 420 43.83 43.07 13.07
CA VAL A 420 43.94 44.41 12.47
C VAL A 420 43.34 45.46 13.38
N ASP A 421 42.11 45.26 13.86
CA ASP A 421 41.35 46.18 14.71
C ASP A 421 42.03 46.42 16.07
N SER A 422 42.70 45.40 16.62
CA SER A 422 43.46 45.51 17.88
C SER A 422 44.88 46.08 17.70
N GLY A 423 45.32 46.35 16.47
CA GLY A 423 46.70 46.72 16.15
C GLY A 423 47.73 45.58 16.32
N SER A 424 47.29 44.38 16.76
CA SER A 424 48.21 43.25 16.98
C SER A 424 48.83 42.70 15.69
N MET A 425 48.20 42.96 14.54
CA MET A 425 48.71 42.62 13.22
C MET A 425 50.04 43.33 12.89
N ALA A 426 50.27 44.53 13.43
CA ALA A 426 51.52 45.26 13.25
C ALA A 426 52.73 44.49 13.81
N TYR A 427 52.56 43.87 14.98
CA TYR A 427 53.60 43.05 15.61
C TYR A 427 53.90 41.77 14.82
N ILE A 428 52.89 41.19 14.16
CA ILE A 428 53.09 40.01 13.31
C ILE A 428 53.90 40.42 12.07
N LEU A 429 53.54 41.54 11.44
CA LEU A 429 54.21 42.02 10.23
C LEU A 429 55.58 42.66 10.47
N SER A 430 55.91 43.03 11.71
CA SER A 430 57.26 43.49 12.08
C SER A 430 58.25 42.33 12.24
N THR A 431 57.76 41.10 12.42
CA THR A 431 58.57 39.89 12.20
C THR A 431 58.75 39.64 10.70
N SER A 432 59.73 38.84 10.27
CA SER A 432 60.00 38.54 8.85
C SER A 432 58.90 37.73 8.12
N THR A 433 57.65 37.75 8.64
CA THR A 433 56.49 37.07 8.07
C THR A 433 55.76 37.94 7.05
N LYS A 434 55.45 37.36 5.89
CA LYS A 434 54.75 38.07 4.80
C LYS A 434 53.22 37.97 4.97
N ARG A 435 52.46 38.97 4.48
CA ARG A 435 50.98 38.95 4.49
C ARG A 435 50.36 37.71 3.85
N LYS A 436 50.97 37.21 2.77
CA LYS A 436 50.61 35.93 2.13
C LYS A 436 50.80 34.72 3.05
N GLN A 437 51.87 34.72 3.84
CA GLN A 437 52.16 33.65 4.80
C GLN A 437 51.16 33.67 5.96
N VAL A 438 50.74 34.86 6.39
CA VAL A 438 49.73 35.04 7.44
C VAL A 438 48.37 34.50 6.98
N THR A 439 47.86 34.99 5.85
CA THR A 439 46.56 34.57 5.30
C THR A 439 46.50 33.09 4.98
N PHE A 440 47.55 32.52 4.38
CA PHE A 440 47.63 31.08 4.12
C PHE A 440 47.60 30.25 5.41
N THR A 441 48.42 30.61 6.41
CA THR A 441 48.52 29.85 7.67
C THR A 441 47.20 29.91 8.46
N GLN A 442 46.57 31.08 8.53
CA GLN A 442 45.32 31.27 9.26
C GLN A 442 44.12 30.66 8.53
N GLY A 443 44.07 30.74 7.20
CA GLY A 443 43.08 30.05 6.39
C GLY A 443 43.17 28.52 6.54
N LEU A 444 44.39 27.97 6.51
CA LEU A 444 44.63 26.54 6.76
C LEU A 444 44.22 26.12 8.17
N PHE A 445 44.47 26.95 9.19
CA PHE A 445 43.99 26.69 10.55
C PHE A 445 42.46 26.63 10.61
N LEU A 446 41.74 27.60 10.02
CA LEU A 446 40.28 27.62 10.06
C LEU A 446 39.66 26.42 9.34
N ALA A 447 40.16 26.08 8.15
CA ALA A 447 39.70 24.90 7.42
C ALA A 447 40.02 23.60 8.16
N GLY A 448 41.24 23.49 8.71
CA GLY A 448 41.69 22.33 9.47
C GLY A 448 40.93 22.15 10.79
N SER A 449 40.63 23.22 11.52
CA SER A 449 39.87 23.12 12.78
C SER A 449 38.43 22.68 12.54
N LEU A 450 37.79 23.15 11.46
CA LEU A 450 36.48 22.65 11.05
C LEU A 450 36.55 21.18 10.63
N PHE A 451 37.57 20.78 9.87
CA PHE A 451 37.74 19.38 9.45
C PHE A 451 37.87 18.45 10.66
N VAL A 452 38.75 18.79 11.62
CA VAL A 452 38.92 17.99 12.84
C VAL A 452 37.64 17.94 13.67
N MET A 453 36.88 19.05 13.75
CA MET A 453 35.58 19.06 14.44
C MET A 453 34.63 18.03 13.82
N PHE A 454 34.54 17.97 12.48
CA PHE A 454 33.70 17.00 11.80
C PHE A 454 34.24 15.57 11.82
N CYS A 455 35.55 15.37 11.98
CA CYS A 455 36.09 14.05 12.30
C CYS A 455 35.58 13.59 13.68
N CYS A 456 35.57 14.47 14.69
CA CYS A 456 35.02 14.14 16.00
C CYS A 456 33.52 13.80 15.91
N THR A 457 32.71 14.60 15.19
CA THR A 457 31.28 14.30 15.03
C THR A 457 31.04 13.02 14.25
N THR A 458 31.89 12.71 13.25
CA THR A 458 31.83 11.45 12.51
C THR A 458 32.06 10.27 13.44
N ILE A 459 33.12 10.31 14.25
CA ILE A 459 33.42 9.26 15.24
C ILE A 459 32.23 9.10 16.20
N THR A 460 31.74 10.20 16.75
CA THR A 460 30.56 10.19 17.64
C THR A 460 29.35 9.54 16.96
N SER A 461 29.03 9.90 15.71
CA SER A 461 27.89 9.32 14.99
C SER A 461 28.04 7.81 14.76
N CYS A 462 29.25 7.35 14.42
CA CYS A 462 29.54 5.93 14.24
C CYS A 462 29.43 5.15 15.56
N VAL A 463 29.92 5.73 16.67
CA VAL A 463 29.80 5.14 18.01
C VAL A 463 28.33 5.05 18.42
N CYS A 464 27.55 6.12 18.23
CA CYS A 464 26.12 6.11 18.53
C CYS A 464 25.37 5.06 17.70
N LEU A 465 25.67 4.94 16.40
CA LEU A 465 25.06 3.92 15.55
C LEU A 465 25.44 2.50 16.02
N ALA A 466 26.69 2.27 16.42
CA ALA A 466 27.14 0.99 16.96
C ALA A 466 26.44 0.63 18.28
N ILE A 467 26.16 1.61 19.15
CA ILE A 467 25.42 1.40 20.40
C ILE A 467 23.96 1.02 20.13
N LEU A 468 23.33 1.61 19.13
CA LEU A 468 21.93 1.33 18.80
C LEU A 468 21.73 -0.10 18.30
N ASN A 469 22.69 -0.64 17.54
CA ASN A 469 22.71 -2.03 17.02
C ASN A 469 21.35 -2.53 16.48
N ASN A 470 20.59 -1.65 15.84
CA ASN A 470 19.25 -1.92 15.35
C ASN A 470 19.28 -2.16 13.83
N PRO A 471 18.98 -3.38 13.36
CA PRO A 471 19.02 -3.71 11.93
C PRO A 471 17.91 -3.03 11.11
N SER A 472 16.89 -2.45 11.76
CA SER A 472 15.78 -1.73 11.13
C SER A 472 16.10 -0.28 10.74
N LEU A 473 17.30 0.23 11.04
CA LEU A 473 17.70 1.59 10.68
C LEU A 473 18.15 1.67 9.21
N GLN A 474 17.50 2.52 8.41
CA GLN A 474 17.90 2.77 7.00
C GLN A 474 19.25 3.52 6.85
N LEU A 475 19.75 4.08 7.95
CA LEU A 475 20.89 4.98 8.00
C LEU A 475 22.18 4.20 8.28
N THR A 476 22.85 3.77 7.22
CA THR A 476 24.12 3.03 7.27
C THR A 476 25.30 3.92 7.67
N TYR A 477 26.39 3.33 8.17
CA TYR A 477 27.67 4.00 8.42
C TYR A 477 28.15 4.85 7.24
N GLY A 478 28.04 4.34 6.01
CA GLY A 478 28.42 5.10 4.81
C GLY A 478 27.63 6.40 4.65
N LYS A 479 26.31 6.34 4.82
CA LYS A 479 25.43 7.52 4.75
C LYS A 479 25.77 8.53 5.86
N LEU A 480 26.05 8.08 7.08
CA LEU A 480 26.48 8.97 8.18
C LEU A 480 27.79 9.70 7.89
N ILE A 481 28.78 9.02 7.33
CA ILE A 481 30.05 9.64 6.96
C ILE A 481 29.82 10.69 5.87
N LEU A 482 28.98 10.39 4.88
CA LEU A 482 28.58 11.33 3.83
C LEU A 482 27.83 12.55 4.38
N LEU A 483 26.96 12.38 5.38
CA LEU A 483 26.28 13.50 6.05
C LEU A 483 27.27 14.41 6.79
N ASN A 484 28.21 13.84 7.55
CA ASN A 484 29.26 14.62 8.21
C ASN A 484 30.17 15.34 7.20
N LEU A 485 30.51 14.68 6.09
CA LEU A 485 31.28 15.28 5.00
C LEU A 485 30.52 16.44 4.36
N GLY A 486 29.23 16.26 4.07
CA GLY A 486 28.39 17.33 3.51
C GLY A 486 28.25 18.52 4.45
N ALA A 487 28.09 18.26 5.76
CA ALA A 487 28.06 19.30 6.79
C ALA A 487 29.39 20.06 6.87
N PHE A 488 30.52 19.35 6.84
CA PHE A 488 31.86 19.95 6.76
C PHE A 488 32.03 20.84 5.53
N VAL A 489 31.70 20.33 4.33
CA VAL A 489 31.84 21.09 3.07
C VAL A 489 30.96 22.33 3.06
N THR A 490 29.75 22.25 3.63
CA THR A 490 28.85 23.39 3.78
C THR A 490 29.45 24.46 4.68
N LEU A 491 30.00 24.07 5.83
CA LEU A 491 30.67 25.00 6.73
C LEU A 491 31.98 25.53 6.17
N PHE A 492 32.71 24.75 5.37
CA PHE A 492 33.89 25.21 4.66
C PHE A 492 33.55 26.30 3.63
N ALA A 493 32.40 26.17 2.94
CA ALA A 493 31.89 27.21 2.05
C ALA A 493 31.58 28.51 2.79
N MET A 494 30.82 28.39 3.89
CA MET A 494 30.47 29.54 4.74
C MET A 494 31.70 30.17 5.40
N SER A 495 32.65 29.36 5.86
CA SER A 495 33.88 29.85 6.49
C SER A 495 34.76 30.58 5.49
N GLY A 496 34.79 30.17 4.22
CA GLY A 496 35.42 30.92 3.13
C GLY A 496 34.82 32.33 2.95
N ILE A 497 33.49 32.45 3.03
CA ILE A 497 32.77 33.75 2.95
C ILE A 497 33.12 34.63 4.16
N CYS A 498 33.09 34.06 5.37
CA CYS A 498 33.49 34.79 6.58
C CYS A 498 34.96 35.19 6.57
N PHE A 499 35.84 34.35 6.01
CA PHE A 499 37.26 34.65 5.89
C PHE A 499 37.51 35.78 4.89
N LEU A 500 36.82 35.77 3.75
CA LEU A 500 36.81 36.88 2.79
C LEU A 500 36.38 38.20 3.45
N ALA A 501 35.27 38.20 4.20
CA ALA A 501 34.80 39.39 4.91
C ALA A 501 35.84 39.88 5.93
N SER A 502 36.46 38.97 6.67
CA SER A 502 37.52 39.27 7.65
C SER A 502 38.77 39.86 7.00
N CYS A 503 39.15 39.39 5.80
CA CYS A 503 40.22 39.99 5.02
C CYS A 503 39.86 41.37 4.45
N TRP A 504 38.59 41.60 4.12
CA TRP A 504 38.13 42.83 3.46
C TRP A 504 38.04 44.00 4.44
N PHE A 505 37.45 43.82 5.62
CA PHE A 505 37.17 44.90 6.57
C PHE A 505 38.27 45.06 7.62
N ASP A 506 38.53 46.31 8.05
CA ASP A 506 39.52 46.60 9.11
C ASP A 506 38.95 46.44 10.52
N ARG A 507 37.69 46.85 10.70
CA ARG A 507 37.01 46.75 11.99
C ARG A 507 36.31 45.41 12.15
N SER A 508 36.48 44.78 13.30
CA SER A 508 35.83 43.52 13.67
C SER A 508 34.31 43.62 13.54
N LYS A 509 33.74 44.76 13.96
CA LYS A 509 32.31 45.04 13.86
C LYS A 509 31.77 44.84 12.44
N ASN A 510 32.48 45.34 11.42
CA ASN A 510 32.02 45.27 10.03
C ASN A 510 32.23 43.87 9.44
N SER A 511 33.36 43.23 9.74
CA SER A 511 33.65 41.84 9.36
C SER A 511 32.58 40.87 9.89
N MET A 512 32.29 40.92 11.19
CA MET A 512 31.29 40.07 11.82
C MET A 512 29.87 40.38 11.34
N SER A 513 29.54 41.65 11.10
CA SER A 513 28.20 42.02 10.62
C SER A 513 27.92 41.50 9.22
N ILE A 514 28.89 41.55 8.31
CA ILE A 514 28.69 41.11 6.92
C ILE A 514 28.89 39.60 6.79
N GLY A 515 30.05 39.06 7.20
CA GLY A 515 30.32 37.63 7.08
C GLY A 515 29.43 36.80 8.01
N GLY A 516 29.35 37.20 9.27
CA GLY A 516 28.53 36.52 10.27
C GLY A 516 27.04 36.75 10.06
N GLY A 517 26.61 37.97 9.74
CA GLY A 517 25.21 38.27 9.43
C GLY A 517 24.70 37.49 8.23
N LEU A 518 25.49 37.38 7.15
CA LEU A 518 25.12 36.56 5.98
C LEU A 518 25.06 35.07 6.32
N SER A 519 26.00 34.57 7.13
CA SER A 519 26.00 33.17 7.59
C SER A 519 24.77 32.86 8.45
N MET A 520 24.38 33.78 9.33
CA MET A 520 23.17 33.65 10.15
C MET A 520 21.90 33.74 9.31
N PHE A 521 21.87 34.63 8.31
CA PHE A 521 20.76 34.72 7.35
C PHE A 521 20.55 33.39 6.62
N PHE A 522 21.61 32.77 6.12
CA PHE A 522 21.52 31.44 5.49
C PHE A 522 20.96 30.40 6.46
N LEU A 523 21.37 30.38 7.72
CA LEU A 523 20.85 29.45 8.71
C LEU A 523 19.34 29.66 8.95
N VAL A 524 18.91 30.90 9.21
CA VAL A 524 17.50 31.20 9.47
C VAL A 524 16.63 30.93 8.25
N ALA A 525 17.09 31.30 7.05
CA ALA A 525 16.39 30.96 5.81
C ALA A 525 16.24 29.45 5.64
N THR A 526 17.25 28.66 5.97
CA THR A 526 17.16 27.18 5.92
C THR A 526 16.17 26.65 6.95
N MET A 527 16.15 27.23 8.16
CA MET A 527 15.21 26.84 9.21
C MET A 527 13.75 27.08 8.81
N LEU A 528 13.46 28.23 8.20
CA LEU A 528 12.13 28.53 7.65
C LEU A 528 11.83 27.64 6.43
N GLY A 529 12.80 27.48 5.53
CA GLY A 529 12.67 26.71 4.29
C GLY A 529 12.38 25.24 4.51
N LEU A 530 12.80 24.65 5.64
CA LEU A 530 12.48 23.26 5.98
C LEU A 530 10.97 23.04 6.10
N PHE A 531 10.23 23.96 6.71
CA PHE A 531 8.76 23.88 6.83
C PHE A 531 8.04 24.07 5.49
N GLY A 532 8.71 24.54 4.44
CA GLY A 532 8.17 24.54 3.07
C GLY A 532 8.63 23.35 2.23
N SER A 533 9.46 22.47 2.78
CA SER A 533 10.05 21.36 2.03
C SER A 533 9.21 20.09 2.13
N LYS A 534 9.28 19.25 1.10
CA LYS A 534 8.55 17.97 1.01
C LYS A 534 8.95 16.91 2.04
N VAL A 535 9.96 17.17 2.87
CA VAL A 535 10.32 16.25 3.97
C VAL A 535 9.47 16.47 5.21
N ILE A 536 8.77 17.60 5.31
CA ILE A 536 7.80 17.86 6.38
C ILE A 536 6.42 17.42 5.88
N PRO A 537 5.63 16.72 6.73
CA PRO A 537 4.28 16.32 6.38
C PRO A 537 3.44 17.52 5.94
N SER A 538 2.59 17.32 4.93
CA SER A 538 1.67 18.30 4.38
C SER A 538 0.89 19.09 5.43
N VAL A 539 0.48 18.46 6.53
CA VAL A 539 -0.26 19.12 7.63
C VAL A 539 0.51 20.25 8.33
N VAL A 540 1.85 20.19 8.36
CA VAL A 540 2.72 21.23 8.96
C VAL A 540 3.45 22.02 7.87
N ARG A 541 3.30 21.63 6.60
CA ARG A 541 4.02 22.24 5.49
C ARG A 541 3.36 23.54 5.05
N LEU A 542 4.17 24.58 4.92
CA LEU A 542 3.75 25.88 4.40
C LEU A 542 4.51 26.17 3.11
N ASP A 543 3.86 26.00 1.96
CA ASP A 543 4.50 26.11 0.63
C ASP A 543 5.18 27.47 0.41
N ALA A 544 4.61 28.55 0.98
CA ALA A 544 5.20 29.88 0.94
C ALA A 544 6.59 29.96 1.60
N LEU A 545 6.92 29.07 2.55
CA LEU A 545 8.25 29.04 3.17
C LEU A 545 9.30 28.40 2.26
N ASN A 546 8.91 27.66 1.22
CA ASN A 546 9.87 27.04 0.30
C ASN A 546 10.71 28.09 -0.46
N TYR A 547 10.23 29.33 -0.59
CA TYR A 547 11.01 30.43 -1.17
C TYR A 547 12.35 30.65 -0.44
N PHE A 548 12.40 30.40 0.87
CA PHE A 548 13.64 30.54 1.64
C PHE A 548 14.71 29.51 1.26
N ASN A 549 14.33 28.35 0.70
CA ASN A 549 15.31 27.35 0.26
C ASN A 549 16.15 27.85 -0.92
N TYR A 550 15.67 28.79 -1.73
CA TYR A 550 16.40 29.32 -2.88
C TYR A 550 17.42 30.40 -2.53
N VAL A 551 17.34 30.99 -1.34
CA VAL A 551 18.23 32.11 -0.92
C VAL A 551 19.33 31.66 0.05
N SER A 552 19.30 30.40 0.51
CA SER A 552 20.30 29.85 1.42
C SER A 552 21.31 28.95 0.71
N ILE A 553 22.60 29.18 0.97
CA ILE A 553 23.66 28.29 0.50
C ILE A 553 23.61 26.91 1.16
N ILE A 554 23.07 26.80 2.39
CA ILE A 554 22.93 25.54 3.13
C ILE A 554 21.95 24.60 2.41
N SER A 555 21.02 25.13 1.61
CA SER A 555 20.09 24.31 0.81
C SER A 555 20.79 23.43 -0.24
N LEU A 556 22.03 23.78 -0.63
CA LEU A 556 22.86 22.93 -1.50
C LEU A 556 23.31 21.64 -0.78
N PHE A 557 23.27 21.61 0.55
CA PHE A 557 23.52 20.39 1.32
C PHE A 557 22.34 19.43 1.17
N ASP A 558 22.35 18.59 0.14
CA ASP A 558 21.22 17.70 -0.18
C ASP A 558 21.26 16.40 0.63
N VAL A 559 20.82 16.52 1.89
CA VAL A 559 20.68 15.38 2.82
C VAL A 559 19.74 14.29 2.29
N ILE A 560 18.69 14.65 1.55
CA ILE A 560 17.71 13.70 1.03
C ILE A 560 18.35 12.82 -0.03
N SER A 561 19.11 13.41 -0.95
CA SER A 561 19.88 12.66 -1.95
C SER A 561 20.90 11.73 -1.29
N ILE A 562 21.50 12.11 -0.16
CA ILE A 562 22.46 11.25 0.56
C ILE A 562 21.74 10.04 1.19
N ILE A 563 20.58 10.27 1.81
CA ILE A 563 19.85 9.21 2.52
C ILE A 563 19.23 8.22 1.54
N SER A 564 18.67 8.70 0.43
CA SER A 564 18.09 7.88 -0.64
C SER A 564 19.12 7.17 -1.53
N GLY A 565 20.41 7.51 -1.40
CA GLY A 565 21.48 6.93 -2.25
C GLY A 565 21.56 7.53 -3.66
N GLY A 566 20.87 8.64 -3.93
CA GLY A 566 20.99 9.38 -5.19
C GLY A 566 22.34 10.10 -5.33
N THR A 567 22.67 10.55 -6.55
CA THR A 567 23.96 11.22 -6.86
C THR A 567 23.88 12.73 -6.94
N ASN A 568 22.68 13.32 -6.80
CA ASN A 568 22.46 14.77 -6.92
C ASN A 568 23.24 15.59 -5.90
N PHE A 569 23.56 15.03 -4.74
CA PHE A 569 24.37 15.72 -3.75
C PHE A 569 25.80 16.04 -4.26
N ILE A 570 26.36 15.26 -5.18
CA ILE A 570 27.77 15.36 -5.60
C ILE A 570 28.07 16.72 -6.22
N TRP A 571 27.29 17.13 -7.22
CA TRP A 571 27.51 18.41 -7.90
C TRP A 571 27.19 19.60 -6.99
N LYS A 572 26.19 19.46 -6.10
CA LYS A 572 25.86 20.51 -5.11
C LYS A 572 26.98 20.71 -4.09
N LEU A 573 27.58 19.62 -3.60
CA LEU A 573 28.77 19.68 -2.75
C LEU A 573 29.98 20.25 -3.51
N ALA A 574 30.13 19.95 -4.81
CA ALA A 574 31.19 20.53 -5.62
C ALA A 574 31.07 22.06 -5.72
N ILE A 575 29.86 22.60 -5.89
CA ILE A 575 29.62 24.05 -5.87
C ILE A 575 30.03 24.64 -4.51
N LEU A 576 29.61 24.04 -3.40
CA LEU A 576 29.99 24.49 -2.06
C LEU A 576 31.50 24.52 -1.86
N LEU A 577 32.20 23.47 -2.31
CA LEU A 577 33.65 23.37 -2.23
C LEU A 577 34.34 24.48 -3.05
N VAL A 578 33.83 24.76 -4.26
CA VAL A 578 34.32 25.87 -5.11
C VAL A 578 34.09 27.22 -4.44
N VAL A 579 32.91 27.46 -3.85
CA VAL A 579 32.60 28.72 -3.13
C VAL A 579 33.55 28.91 -1.94
N GLY A 580 33.78 27.86 -1.15
CA GLY A 580 34.73 27.92 -0.03
C GLY A 580 36.15 28.28 -0.49
N LEU A 581 36.67 27.55 -1.48
CA LEU A 581 37.99 27.83 -2.07
C LEU A 581 38.09 29.25 -2.62
N ALA A 582 37.08 29.70 -3.37
CA ALA A 582 37.03 31.05 -3.91
C ALA A 582 37.06 32.10 -2.78
N GLY A 583 36.31 31.91 -1.71
CA GLY A 583 36.31 32.79 -0.54
C GLY A 583 37.69 32.92 0.11
N TYR A 584 38.37 31.80 0.38
CA TYR A 584 39.72 31.80 0.94
C TYR A 584 40.75 32.46 0.01
N ILE A 585 40.70 32.16 -1.29
CA ILE A 585 41.64 32.69 -2.29
C ILE A 585 41.45 34.18 -2.49
N LEU A 586 40.20 34.63 -2.73
CA LEU A 586 39.89 36.04 -2.92
C LEU A 586 40.18 36.86 -1.67
N GLY A 587 39.89 36.32 -0.48
CA GLY A 587 40.24 36.94 0.80
C GLY A 587 41.74 37.15 0.93
N SER A 588 42.53 36.11 0.64
CA SER A 588 43.99 36.16 0.69
C SER A 588 44.56 37.21 -0.29
N ILE A 589 44.11 37.22 -1.54
CA ILE A 589 44.54 38.20 -2.56
C ILE A 589 44.20 39.62 -2.13
N LYS A 590 43.01 39.84 -1.58
CA LYS A 590 42.58 41.17 -1.14
C LYS A 590 43.45 41.67 0.00
N PHE A 591 43.70 40.84 1.01
CA PHE A 591 44.51 41.21 2.18
C PHE A 591 45.97 41.49 1.84
N GLU A 592 46.54 40.78 0.87
CA GLU A 592 47.90 41.04 0.38
C GLU A 592 48.08 42.48 -0.11
N LYS A 593 47.09 42.99 -0.85
CA LYS A 593 47.11 44.33 -1.48
C LYS A 593 46.48 45.43 -0.63
N LYS A 594 46.01 45.10 0.57
CA LYS A 594 45.23 46.02 1.41
C LYS A 594 46.13 47.00 2.15
N ASP A 595 45.79 48.28 2.15
CA ASP A 595 46.41 49.25 3.05
C ASP A 595 45.89 49.02 4.46
N LEU A 596 46.80 48.74 5.39
CA LEU A 596 46.45 48.49 6.78
C LEU A 596 46.60 49.80 7.55
N PRO A 597 45.61 50.20 8.36
CA PRO A 597 45.78 51.31 9.31
C PRO A 597 46.67 50.81 10.46
N LEU A 598 47.99 50.77 10.22
CA LEU A 598 49.01 50.33 11.19
C LEU A 598 49.52 51.51 12.01
#